data_AF-A0A816HE96-F1
#
_entry.id   AF-A0A816HE96-F1
#
_cell.length_a   1.000
_cell.length_b   1.000
_cell.length_c   1.000
_cell.angle_alpha   90.00
_cell.angle_beta   90.00
_cell.angle_gamma   90.00
#
_symmetry.space_group_name_H-M   'P 1'
#
loop_
_entity.id
_entity.type
_entity.pdbx_description
1 polymer ?
#
loop_
_entity_poly.entity_id
_entity_poly.type
_entity_poly.pdbx_seq_one_letter_code
_entity_poly.pdbx_strand_id
1 'polypeptide(L)'
;MRSSSGINILLLLISVLVLLIGITYQPLPENFSQPWKYRFLSYWAYRIDQFGCFCEKLNLFTHVNLIRTLHYLSIGLYQKRDPECHLKVYDRMIGNVKVRIYEPEEMISYEEKTTMIYFHGGGFALGSIETYDQATYLLANLTRIKTVAVEYRLAPEHRFPSGLDDCLLVSRELFENSENYQVNPSRIILSGDSAGGNLALVVSHLLIQDKYQPYLLCLLYPSLQFLDFTLPSYRTYLKQNILGV
;
A
#
# COMPACT_ATOMS: atom_id res chain seq x y z
N MET A 1 -55.34 23.54 -6.20
CA MET A 1 -54.57 22.80 -7.21
C MET A 1 -53.17 22.55 -6.67
N ARG A 2 -52.90 21.35 -6.13
CA ARG A 2 -51.53 20.97 -5.69
C ARG A 2 -50.71 20.63 -6.93
N SER A 3 -49.54 21.24 -7.05
CA SER A 3 -48.72 21.24 -8.26
C SER A 3 -48.28 19.83 -8.67
N SER A 4 -48.70 19.38 -9.87
CA SER A 4 -48.22 18.15 -10.51
C SER A 4 -46.71 18.14 -10.76
N SER A 5 -46.07 19.32 -10.76
CA SER A 5 -44.61 19.44 -10.93
C SER A 5 -43.82 18.82 -9.77
N GLY A 6 -44.32 18.91 -8.53
CA GLY A 6 -43.64 18.36 -7.36
C GLY A 6 -43.62 16.83 -7.36
N ILE A 7 -44.70 16.21 -7.86
CA ILE A 7 -44.82 14.75 -7.99
C ILE A 7 -43.86 14.25 -9.08
N ASN A 8 -43.78 14.94 -10.22
CA ASN A 8 -42.88 14.57 -11.31
C ASN A 8 -41.40 14.68 -10.92
N ILE A 9 -41.02 15.72 -10.18
CA ILE A 9 -39.64 15.87 -9.66
C ILE A 9 -39.32 14.75 -8.68
N LEU A 10 -40.25 14.42 -7.77
CA LEU A 10 -40.06 13.33 -6.81
C LEU A 10 -39.88 11.98 -7.51
N LEU A 11 -40.72 11.67 -8.52
CA LEU A 11 -40.60 10.44 -9.30
C LEU A 11 -39.27 10.37 -10.06
N LEU A 12 -38.82 11.47 -10.65
CA LEU A 12 -37.52 11.54 -11.33
C LEU A 12 -36.36 11.28 -10.34
N LEU A 13 -36.41 11.88 -9.15
CA LEU A 13 -35.41 11.66 -8.11
C LEU A 13 -35.40 10.20 -7.63
N ILE A 14 -36.57 9.59 -7.45
CA ILE A 14 -36.67 8.16 -7.10
C ILE A 14 -36.11 7.28 -8.22
N SER A 15 -36.44 7.56 -9.49
CA SER A 15 -35.93 6.78 -10.62
C SER A 15 -34.41 6.89 -10.75
N VAL A 16 -33.84 8.09 -10.59
CA VAL A 16 -32.38 8.30 -10.57
C VAL A 16 -31.75 7.56 -9.39
N LEU A 17 -32.37 7.61 -8.21
CA LEU A 17 -31.89 6.88 -7.04
C LEU A 17 -31.92 5.36 -7.26
N VAL A 18 -33.00 4.82 -7.83
CA VAL A 18 -33.11 3.38 -8.16
C VAL A 18 -32.08 2.97 -9.20
N LEU A 19 -31.83 3.80 -10.21
CA LEU A 19 -30.77 3.58 -11.20
C LEU A 19 -29.38 3.61 -10.56
N LEU A 20 -29.10 4.58 -9.68
CA LEU A 20 -27.83 4.66 -8.95
C LEU A 20 -27.65 3.45 -8.03
N ILE A 21 -28.71 3.01 -7.34
CA ILE A 21 -28.70 1.79 -6.53
C ILE A 21 -28.47 0.56 -7.41
N GLY A 22 -29.13 0.46 -8.56
CA GLY A 22 -28.98 -0.67 -9.49
C GLY A 22 -27.57 -0.74 -10.09
N ILE A 23 -27.01 0.40 -10.48
CA ILE A 23 -25.64 0.50 -11.04
C ILE A 23 -24.57 0.19 -9.99
N THR A 24 -24.84 0.46 -8.70
CA THR A 24 -23.93 0.15 -7.58
C THR A 24 -24.22 -1.22 -6.96
N TYR A 25 -25.25 -1.94 -7.40
CA TYR A 25 -25.64 -3.21 -6.81
C TYR A 25 -24.75 -4.34 -7.32
N GLN A 26 -23.83 -4.79 -6.47
CA GLN A 26 -23.10 -6.04 -6.65
C GLN A 26 -23.60 -7.07 -5.62
N PRO A 27 -23.95 -8.30 -6.03
CA PRO A 27 -24.27 -9.36 -5.09
C PRO A 27 -23.04 -9.66 -4.23
N LEU A 28 -23.21 -9.62 -2.91
CA LEU A 28 -22.14 -9.86 -1.94
C LEU A 28 -22.54 -11.01 -1.02
N PRO A 29 -21.58 -11.76 -0.45
CA PRO A 29 -21.87 -12.78 0.55
C PRO A 29 -22.68 -12.23 1.74
N GLU A 30 -23.58 -13.03 2.30
CA GLU A 30 -24.51 -12.61 3.37
C GLU A 30 -23.80 -12.08 4.62
N ASN A 31 -22.56 -12.53 4.88
CA ASN A 31 -21.77 -12.19 6.07
C ASN A 31 -20.89 -10.94 5.90
N PHE A 32 -21.10 -10.14 4.85
CA PHE A 32 -20.27 -8.96 4.59
C PHE A 32 -20.65 -7.82 5.54
N SER A 33 -19.74 -7.39 6.42
CA SER A 33 -20.09 -6.49 7.55
C SER A 33 -20.62 -5.12 7.12
N GLN A 34 -20.14 -4.57 5.99
CA GLN A 34 -20.52 -3.23 5.51
C GLN A 34 -20.72 -3.22 3.98
N PRO A 35 -21.78 -3.87 3.46
CA PRO A 35 -21.96 -4.11 2.01
C PRO A 35 -22.08 -2.81 1.20
N TRP A 36 -22.76 -1.80 1.74
CA TRP A 36 -22.98 -0.53 1.06
C TRP A 36 -21.67 0.27 0.89
N LYS A 37 -20.75 0.22 1.87
CA LYS A 37 -19.45 0.89 1.76
C LYS A 37 -18.61 0.28 0.67
N TYR A 38 -18.58 -1.06 0.61
CA TYR A 38 -17.87 -1.78 -0.44
C TYR A 38 -18.42 -1.44 -1.82
N ARG A 39 -19.75 -1.49 -2.00
CA ARG A 39 -20.41 -1.13 -3.27
C ARG A 39 -20.11 0.29 -3.72
N PHE A 40 -20.14 1.24 -2.78
CA PHE A 40 -19.80 2.63 -3.07
C PHE A 40 -18.33 2.77 -3.50
N LEU A 41 -17.39 2.20 -2.73
CA LEU A 41 -15.96 2.27 -3.01
C LEU A 41 -15.59 1.57 -4.32
N SER A 42 -16.09 0.35 -4.55
CA SER A 42 -15.84 -0.43 -5.77
C SER A 42 -16.39 0.26 -7.01
N TYR A 43 -17.61 0.81 -6.93
CA TYR A 43 -18.18 1.59 -8.04
C TYR A 43 -17.29 2.79 -8.39
N TRP A 44 -16.90 3.60 -7.41
CA TRP A 44 -16.04 4.76 -7.69
C TRP A 44 -14.66 4.37 -8.18
N ALA A 45 -14.06 3.31 -7.63
CA ALA A 45 -12.80 2.77 -8.12
C ALA A 45 -12.90 2.39 -9.61
N TYR A 46 -13.96 1.67 -9.99
CA TYR A 46 -14.21 1.31 -11.38
C TYR A 46 -14.41 2.53 -12.27
N ARG A 47 -15.16 3.55 -11.82
CA ARG A 47 -15.37 4.79 -12.61
C ARG A 47 -14.08 5.58 -12.78
N ILE A 48 -13.21 5.61 -11.76
CA ILE A 48 -11.89 6.25 -11.82
C ILE A 48 -11.00 5.53 -12.83
N ASP A 49 -10.98 4.20 -12.80
CA ASP A 49 -10.23 3.37 -13.76
C ASP A 49 -10.68 3.64 -15.21
N GLN A 50 -11.99 3.60 -15.48
CA GLN A 50 -12.53 3.89 -16.80
C GLN A 50 -12.23 5.33 -17.25
N PHE A 51 -12.33 6.29 -16.34
CA PHE A 51 -12.01 7.69 -16.65
C PHE A 51 -10.52 7.87 -16.96
N GLY A 52 -9.62 7.25 -16.20
CA GLY A 52 -8.20 7.36 -16.47
C GLY A 52 -7.79 6.64 -17.76
N CYS A 53 -8.37 5.48 -18.08
CA CYS A 53 -8.20 4.84 -19.39
C CYS A 53 -8.68 5.75 -20.54
N PHE A 54 -9.79 6.47 -20.34
CA PHE A 54 -10.30 7.44 -21.30
C PHE A 54 -9.34 8.63 -21.47
N CYS A 55 -8.85 9.23 -20.38
CA CYS A 55 -7.91 10.34 -20.42
C CYS A 55 -6.56 9.95 -21.06
N GLU A 56 -6.09 8.73 -20.84
CA GLU A 56 -4.89 8.20 -21.46
C GLU A 56 -5.05 8.07 -22.98
N LYS A 57 -6.21 7.59 -23.46
CA LYS A 57 -6.53 7.57 -24.90
C LYS A 57 -6.58 8.97 -25.54
N LEU A 58 -6.88 10.00 -24.75
CA LEU A 58 -6.87 11.39 -25.18
C LEU A 58 -5.50 12.08 -25.03
N ASN A 59 -4.47 11.38 -24.55
CA ASN A 59 -3.14 11.92 -24.24
C ASN A 59 -3.16 13.10 -23.25
N LEU A 60 -4.12 13.14 -22.32
CA LEU A 60 -4.19 14.20 -21.30
C LEU A 60 -3.22 13.91 -20.15
N PHE A 61 -3.22 12.68 -19.65
CA PHE A 61 -2.32 12.14 -18.64
C PHE A 61 -2.40 10.60 -18.67
N THR A 62 -1.37 9.93 -18.15
CA THR A 62 -1.35 8.46 -18.07
C THR A 62 -2.32 7.96 -17.01
N HIS A 63 -2.87 6.75 -17.22
CA HIS A 63 -3.79 6.11 -16.28
C HIS A 63 -3.15 5.97 -14.89
N VAL A 64 -1.87 5.57 -14.85
CA VAL A 64 -1.10 5.41 -13.61
C VAL A 64 -0.94 6.73 -12.86
N ASN A 65 -0.67 7.83 -13.56
CA ASN A 65 -0.51 9.14 -12.92
C ASN A 65 -1.82 9.65 -12.32
N LEU A 66 -2.96 9.43 -12.99
CA LEU A 66 -4.26 9.75 -12.39
C LEU A 66 -4.46 8.97 -11.08
N ILE A 67 -4.24 7.65 -11.10
CA ILE A 67 -4.40 6.81 -9.91
C ILE A 67 -3.46 7.26 -8.81
N ARG A 68 -2.18 7.54 -9.10
CA ARG A 68 -1.22 8.06 -8.12
C ARG A 68 -1.66 9.38 -7.51
N THR A 69 -2.13 10.33 -8.32
CA THR A 69 -2.61 11.63 -7.82
C THR A 69 -3.82 11.47 -6.93
N LEU A 70 -4.81 10.68 -7.35
CA LEU A 70 -6.01 10.43 -6.54
C LEU A 70 -5.67 9.68 -5.25
N HIS A 71 -4.79 8.68 -5.31
CA HIS A 71 -4.30 7.95 -4.15
C HIS A 71 -3.62 8.92 -3.16
N TYR A 72 -2.70 9.75 -3.63
CA TYR A 72 -2.01 10.76 -2.82
C TYR A 72 -2.98 11.75 -2.17
N LEU A 73 -3.94 12.29 -2.94
CA LEU A 73 -4.96 13.22 -2.42
C LEU A 73 -5.86 12.54 -1.39
N SER A 74 -6.32 11.31 -1.67
CA SER A 74 -7.20 10.57 -0.78
C SER A 74 -6.56 10.29 0.57
N ILE A 75 -5.27 9.95 0.58
CA ILE A 75 -4.53 9.66 1.80
C ILE A 75 -4.10 10.94 2.51
N GLY A 76 -3.65 11.96 1.77
CA GLY A 76 -3.23 13.24 2.34
C GLY A 76 -4.33 13.95 3.13
N LEU A 77 -5.60 13.70 2.80
CA LEU A 77 -6.75 14.21 3.57
C LEU A 77 -6.98 13.47 4.92
N TYR A 78 -6.46 12.25 5.05
CA TYR A 78 -6.63 11.40 6.23
C TYR A 78 -5.38 11.31 7.12
N GLN A 79 -4.23 11.79 6.63
CA GLN A 79 -3.00 11.73 7.39
C GLN A 79 -2.98 12.72 8.53
N LYS A 80 -3.17 12.18 9.73
CA LYS A 80 -2.79 12.84 10.97
C LYS A 80 -1.96 11.86 11.77
N ARG A 81 -0.68 12.19 11.99
CA ARG A 81 0.12 11.47 12.99
C ARG A 81 -0.59 11.62 14.33
N ASP A 82 -0.64 10.53 15.08
CA ASP A 82 -1.20 10.56 16.42
C ASP A 82 -0.36 11.51 17.30
N PRO A 83 -0.93 12.61 17.81
CA PRO A 83 -0.18 13.59 18.61
C PRO A 83 0.33 13.01 19.95
N GLU A 84 -0.26 11.92 20.44
CA GLU A 84 0.15 11.27 21.70
C GLU A 84 1.34 10.32 21.52
N CYS A 85 1.76 10.08 20.28
CA CYS A 85 2.90 9.22 19.97
C CYS A 85 4.15 10.06 19.77
N HIS A 86 5.25 9.68 20.41
CA HIS A 86 6.55 10.36 20.30
C HIS A 86 7.55 9.44 19.59
N LEU A 87 7.56 9.49 18.25
CA LEU A 87 8.61 8.91 17.44
C LEU A 87 9.43 10.03 16.81
N LYS A 88 10.75 9.87 16.79
CA LYS A 88 11.61 10.71 15.96
C LYS A 88 11.47 10.25 14.52
N VAL A 89 10.93 11.10 13.66
CA VAL A 89 10.74 10.81 12.23
C VAL A 89 11.62 11.71 11.38
N TYR A 90 12.44 11.13 10.52
CA TYR A 90 13.34 11.87 9.67
C TYR A 90 13.65 11.12 8.37
N ASP A 91 13.90 11.89 7.31
CA ASP A 91 14.31 11.35 6.02
C ASP A 91 15.84 11.28 5.95
N ARG A 92 16.37 10.23 5.31
CA ARG A 92 17.80 10.05 5.06
C ARG A 92 18.01 9.39 3.69
N MET A 93 19.19 9.59 3.10
CA MET A 93 19.64 8.79 1.96
C MET A 93 20.47 7.61 2.46
N ILE A 94 20.13 6.40 2.01
CA ILE A 94 20.95 5.18 2.18
C ILE A 94 21.39 4.76 0.78
N GLY A 95 22.70 4.84 0.53
CA GLY A 95 23.24 4.92 -0.83
C GLY A 95 22.55 6.04 -1.63
N ASN A 96 21.89 5.69 -2.73
CA ASN A 96 21.13 6.61 -3.58
C ASN A 96 19.61 6.52 -3.40
N VAL A 97 19.13 5.81 -2.38
CA VAL A 97 17.69 5.59 -2.15
C VAL A 97 17.24 6.42 -0.95
N LYS A 98 16.14 7.15 -1.12
CA LYS A 98 15.51 7.90 -0.03
C LYS A 98 14.81 6.92 0.90
N VAL A 99 14.99 7.12 2.20
CA VAL A 99 14.27 6.37 3.24
C VAL A 99 13.66 7.34 4.25
N ARG A 100 12.57 6.92 4.89
CA ARG A 100 12.04 7.57 6.09
C ARG A 100 12.23 6.64 7.29
N ILE A 101 12.83 7.18 8.34
CA ILE A 101 13.14 6.44 9.56
C ILE A 101 12.17 6.90 10.65
N TYR A 102 11.52 5.92 11.27
CA TYR A 102 10.68 6.07 12.45
C TYR A 102 11.41 5.45 13.63
N GLU A 103 11.91 6.28 14.54
CA GLU A 103 12.77 5.84 15.63
C GLU A 103 12.06 6.10 16.97
N PRO A 104 11.73 5.05 17.73
CA PRO A 104 11.26 5.18 19.10
C PRO A 104 12.31 5.84 19.99
N GLU A 105 11.87 6.66 20.95
CA GLU A 105 12.78 7.42 21.83
C GLU A 105 13.33 6.59 23.01
N GLU A 106 12.86 5.36 23.21
CA GLU A 106 13.32 4.52 24.31
C GLU A 106 14.81 4.16 24.18
N MET A 107 15.55 4.29 25.27
CA MET A 107 16.94 3.83 25.33
C MET A 107 16.99 2.30 25.41
N ILE A 108 17.45 1.68 24.32
CA ILE A 108 17.64 0.23 24.18
C ILE A 108 19.13 -0.04 23.96
N SER A 109 19.66 -1.09 24.59
CA SER A 109 21.03 -1.56 24.38
C SER A 109 21.27 -1.91 22.90
N TYR A 110 22.50 -1.75 22.40
CA TYR A 110 22.79 -2.00 20.99
C TYR A 110 22.46 -3.45 20.60
N GLU A 111 22.71 -4.41 21.49
CA GLU A 111 22.45 -5.84 21.33
C GLU A 111 20.96 -6.16 21.21
N GLU A 112 20.09 -5.35 21.80
CA GLU A 112 18.63 -5.53 21.77
C GLU A 112 17.94 -4.70 20.68
N LYS A 113 18.63 -3.72 20.09
CA LYS A 113 18.09 -2.89 19.01
C LYS A 113 17.61 -3.77 17.87
N THR A 114 16.32 -3.69 17.60
CA THR A 114 15.68 -4.37 16.46
C THR A 114 15.35 -3.30 15.42
N THR A 115 15.63 -3.57 14.15
CA THR A 115 15.33 -2.66 13.04
C THR A 115 14.48 -3.36 12.01
N MET A 116 13.36 -2.77 11.63
CA MET A 116 12.50 -3.24 10.56
C MET A 116 12.79 -2.44 9.29
N ILE A 117 13.10 -3.12 8.20
CA ILE A 117 13.10 -2.53 6.85
C ILE A 117 11.73 -2.81 6.25
N TYR A 118 11.00 -1.74 5.92
CA TYR A 118 9.63 -1.82 5.44
C TYR A 118 9.53 -1.41 3.98
N PHE A 119 8.99 -2.30 3.16
CA PHE A 119 8.69 -2.07 1.76
C PHE A 119 7.19 -1.90 1.59
N HIS A 120 6.76 -0.74 1.13
CA HIS A 120 5.35 -0.44 0.94
C HIS A 120 4.74 -1.24 -0.23
N GLY A 121 3.44 -1.50 -0.18
CA GLY A 121 2.65 -2.08 -1.27
C GLY A 121 2.32 -1.09 -2.39
N GLY A 122 1.29 -1.39 -3.18
CA GLY A 122 0.87 -0.55 -4.31
C GLY A 122 1.17 -1.14 -5.70
N GLY A 123 1.27 -2.47 -5.81
CA GLY A 123 1.40 -3.14 -7.11
C GLY A 123 2.66 -2.76 -7.90
N PHE A 124 3.74 -2.37 -7.20
CA PHE A 124 5.01 -1.89 -7.78
C PHE A 124 4.90 -0.58 -8.59
N ALA A 125 3.72 0.04 -8.62
CA ALA A 125 3.44 1.24 -9.42
C ALA A 125 2.86 2.39 -8.60
N LEU A 126 2.35 2.10 -7.40
CA LEU A 126 1.71 3.04 -6.49
C LEU A 126 2.42 2.99 -5.13
N GLY A 127 2.06 3.93 -4.26
CA GLY A 127 2.62 4.04 -2.91
C GLY A 127 3.84 4.96 -2.87
N SER A 128 4.22 5.33 -1.65
CA SER A 128 5.41 6.11 -1.29
C SER A 128 5.51 6.15 0.23
N ILE A 129 6.66 6.55 0.77
CA ILE A 129 6.86 6.87 2.19
C ILE A 129 5.89 7.95 2.66
N GLU A 130 5.43 8.83 1.77
CA GLU A 130 4.40 9.81 2.10
C GLU A 130 3.07 9.10 2.27
N THR A 131 2.57 8.37 1.28
CA THR A 131 1.26 7.71 1.39
C THR A 131 1.19 6.63 2.48
N TYR A 132 2.33 6.01 2.82
CA TYR A 132 2.42 5.03 3.90
C TYR A 132 2.82 5.62 5.27
N ASP A 133 2.94 6.95 5.39
CA ASP A 133 3.52 7.60 6.58
C ASP A 133 2.78 7.20 7.86
N GLN A 134 1.46 7.39 7.88
CA GLN A 134 0.65 7.10 9.07
C GLN A 134 0.64 5.61 9.43
N ALA A 135 0.56 4.72 8.43
CA ALA A 135 0.55 3.28 8.65
C ALA A 135 1.89 2.81 9.23
N THR A 136 3.00 3.29 8.66
CA THR A 136 4.35 2.95 9.13
C THR A 136 4.65 3.57 10.48
N TYR A 137 4.19 4.80 10.72
CA TYR A 137 4.29 5.46 12.02
C TYR A 137 3.57 4.67 13.12
N LEU A 138 2.33 4.25 12.85
CA LEU A 138 1.56 3.43 13.79
C LEU A 138 2.23 2.08 14.02
N LEU A 139 2.74 1.43 12.97
CA LEU A 139 3.47 0.18 13.07
C LEU A 139 4.70 0.31 13.97
N ALA A 140 5.53 1.33 13.74
CA ALA A 140 6.72 1.61 14.54
C ALA A 140 6.36 1.91 16.01
N ASN A 141 5.28 2.67 16.25
CA ASN A 141 4.82 3.00 17.59
C ASN A 141 4.28 1.78 18.36
N LEU A 142 3.47 0.94 17.71
CA LEU A 142 2.90 -0.25 18.34
C LEU A 142 3.96 -1.31 18.63
N THR A 143 4.93 -1.47 17.73
CA THR A 143 5.99 -2.47 17.87
C THR A 143 7.16 -2.00 18.71
N ARG A 144 7.34 -0.68 18.86
CA ARG A 144 8.54 -0.05 19.45
C ARG A 144 9.82 -0.49 18.73
N ILE A 145 9.72 -0.70 17.42
CA ILE A 145 10.83 -1.09 16.55
C ILE A 145 11.20 0.08 15.64
N LYS A 146 12.50 0.39 15.57
CA LYS A 146 13.03 1.33 14.58
C LYS A 146 12.66 0.85 13.18
N THR A 147 11.89 1.64 12.45
CA THR A 147 11.37 1.24 11.14
C THR A 147 11.94 2.13 10.04
N VAL A 148 12.58 1.53 9.04
CA VAL A 148 13.17 2.17 7.86
C VAL A 148 12.26 1.89 6.67
N ALA A 149 11.42 2.85 6.29
CA ALA A 149 10.56 2.78 5.11
C ALA A 149 11.34 3.19 3.86
N VAL A 150 11.31 2.35 2.82
CA VAL A 150 12.08 2.57 1.59
C VAL A 150 11.23 3.21 0.50
N GLU A 151 11.66 4.37 -0.01
CA GLU A 151 11.09 5.02 -1.20
C GLU A 151 11.73 4.41 -2.45
N TYR A 152 11.31 3.21 -2.82
CA TYR A 152 11.86 2.49 -3.97
C TYR A 152 11.24 2.98 -5.29
N ARG A 153 11.99 2.87 -6.38
CA ARG A 153 11.53 3.28 -7.72
C ARG A 153 10.36 2.44 -8.22
N LEU A 154 9.39 3.10 -8.86
CA LEU A 154 8.13 2.49 -9.31
C LEU A 154 8.04 2.33 -10.83
N ALA A 155 7.31 1.30 -11.25
CA ALA A 155 6.87 1.15 -12.63
C ALA A 155 5.71 2.14 -12.92
N PRO A 156 5.53 2.59 -14.17
CA PRO A 156 6.23 2.15 -15.39
C PRO A 156 7.55 2.87 -15.68
N GLU A 157 7.88 3.95 -14.98
CA GLU A 157 9.08 4.77 -15.22
C GLU A 157 10.35 3.97 -14.98
N HIS A 158 10.34 3.15 -13.93
CA HIS A 158 11.42 2.27 -13.54
C HIS A 158 10.90 0.84 -13.44
N ARG A 159 10.94 0.13 -14.58
CA ARG A 159 10.49 -1.26 -14.65
C ARG A 159 11.36 -2.17 -13.80
N PHE A 160 10.81 -3.35 -13.50
CA PHE A 160 11.57 -4.44 -12.87
C PHE A 160 12.93 -4.64 -13.57
N PRO A 161 14.05 -4.77 -12.83
CA PRO A 161 14.15 -4.94 -11.37
C PRO A 161 14.39 -3.67 -10.54
N SER A 162 14.19 -2.45 -11.09
CA SER A 162 14.65 -1.20 -10.45
C SER A 162 14.25 -1.02 -8.97
N GLY A 163 12.96 -1.23 -8.63
CA GLY A 163 12.51 -1.12 -7.24
C GLY A 163 13.06 -2.23 -6.32
N LEU A 164 13.27 -3.44 -6.86
CA LEU A 164 13.91 -4.54 -6.14
C LEU A 164 15.38 -4.19 -5.84
N ASP A 165 16.09 -3.62 -6.81
CA ASP A 165 17.48 -3.19 -6.64
C ASP A 165 17.61 -2.15 -5.53
N ASP A 166 16.68 -1.20 -5.45
CA ASP A 166 16.66 -0.17 -4.39
C ASP A 166 16.44 -0.79 -3.00
N CYS A 167 15.46 -1.69 -2.88
CA CYS A 167 15.19 -2.39 -1.61
C CYS A 167 16.37 -3.26 -1.17
N LEU A 168 17.01 -3.96 -2.10
CA LEU A 168 18.18 -4.78 -1.83
C LEU A 168 19.39 -3.92 -1.43
N LEU A 169 19.62 -2.80 -2.12
CA LEU A 169 20.69 -1.85 -1.80
C LEU A 169 20.55 -1.31 -0.37
N VAL A 170 19.38 -0.80 -0.01
CA VAL A 170 19.13 -0.29 1.35
C VAL A 170 19.34 -1.39 2.38
N SER A 171 18.88 -2.61 2.09
CA SER A 171 19.02 -3.72 3.02
C SER A 171 20.48 -4.11 3.23
N ARG A 172 21.27 -4.26 2.15
CA ARG A 172 22.71 -4.55 2.24
C ARG A 172 23.46 -3.47 3.00
N GLU A 173 23.19 -2.19 2.72
CA GLU A 173 23.79 -1.06 3.43
C GLU A 173 23.53 -1.11 4.95
N LEU A 174 22.33 -1.51 5.37
CA LEU A 174 22.01 -1.66 6.79
C LEU A 174 22.70 -2.86 7.46
N PHE A 175 23.02 -3.92 6.71
CA PHE A 175 23.84 -5.02 7.21
C PHE A 175 25.33 -4.67 7.25
N GLU A 176 25.86 -4.06 6.19
CA GLU A 176 27.29 -3.78 5.99
C GLU A 176 27.80 -2.62 6.84
N ASN A 177 27.01 -1.55 6.93
CA ASN A 177 27.37 -0.30 7.60
C ASN A 177 26.53 -0.09 8.87
N SER A 178 26.21 -1.18 9.59
CA SER A 178 25.21 -1.22 10.65
C SER A 178 25.49 -0.22 11.78
N GLU A 179 26.75 -0.03 12.17
CA GLU A 179 27.17 0.94 13.19
C GLU A 179 26.84 2.39 12.78
N ASN A 180 27.05 2.75 11.51
CA ASN A 180 26.77 4.08 10.96
C ASN A 180 25.27 4.42 10.96
N TYR A 181 24.42 3.39 10.95
CA TYR A 181 22.97 3.51 11.01
C TYR A 181 22.40 3.20 12.41
N GLN A 182 23.27 2.86 13.37
CA GLN A 182 22.91 2.41 14.72
C GLN A 182 21.93 1.23 14.70
N VAL A 183 22.17 0.29 13.80
CA VAL A 183 21.39 -0.93 13.60
C VAL A 183 22.20 -2.13 14.07
N ASN A 184 21.57 -3.05 14.80
CA ASN A 184 22.17 -4.36 15.06
C ASN A 184 21.89 -5.30 13.88
N PRO A 185 22.91 -5.73 13.13
CA PRO A 185 22.71 -6.54 11.92
C PRO A 185 22.13 -7.92 12.22
N SER A 186 22.28 -8.43 13.46
CA SER A 186 21.68 -9.71 13.88
C SER A 186 20.19 -9.61 14.20
N ARG A 187 19.61 -8.41 14.18
CA ARG A 187 18.20 -8.13 14.56
C ARG A 187 17.49 -7.27 13.52
N ILE A 188 17.82 -7.48 12.25
CA ILE A 188 17.13 -6.86 11.10
C ILE A 188 15.92 -7.69 10.69
N ILE A 189 14.74 -7.08 10.70
CA ILE A 189 13.48 -7.63 10.22
C ILE A 189 13.22 -7.09 8.82
N LEU A 190 12.81 -7.96 7.90
CA LEU A 190 12.27 -7.54 6.59
C LEU A 190 10.75 -7.64 6.64
N SER A 191 10.08 -6.58 6.17
CA SER A 191 8.63 -6.49 6.22
C SER A 191 8.06 -5.76 5.02
N GLY A 192 6.81 -6.07 4.68
CA GLY A 192 6.09 -5.34 3.64
C GLY A 192 4.70 -5.89 3.39
N ASP A 193 3.87 -5.09 2.73
CA ASP A 193 2.50 -5.43 2.39
C ASP A 193 2.28 -5.62 0.89
N SER A 194 1.42 -6.56 0.49
CA SER A 194 1.07 -6.79 -0.92
C SER A 194 2.31 -6.95 -1.83
N ALA A 195 2.56 -5.99 -2.73
CA ALA A 195 3.76 -5.92 -3.58
C ALA A 195 5.05 -5.73 -2.76
N GLY A 196 5.02 -4.94 -1.69
CA GLY A 196 6.13 -4.80 -0.75
C GLY A 196 6.42 -6.09 0.02
N GLY A 197 5.40 -6.91 0.28
CA GLY A 197 5.58 -8.25 0.83
C GLY A 197 6.29 -9.20 -0.15
N ASN A 198 6.06 -9.05 -1.46
CA ASN A 198 6.85 -9.74 -2.47
C ASN A 198 8.32 -9.29 -2.43
N LEU A 199 8.57 -7.97 -2.40
CA LEU A 199 9.92 -7.40 -2.30
C LEU A 199 10.63 -7.91 -1.04
N ALA A 200 9.96 -7.93 0.11
CA ALA A 200 10.52 -8.44 1.37
C ALA A 200 11.00 -9.89 1.25
N LEU A 201 10.19 -10.75 0.63
CA LEU A 201 10.55 -12.15 0.40
C LEU A 201 11.74 -12.29 -0.54
N VAL A 202 11.73 -11.61 -1.68
CA VAL A 202 12.80 -11.71 -2.69
C VAL A 202 14.11 -11.13 -2.17
N VAL A 203 14.07 -9.97 -1.50
CA VAL A 203 15.24 -9.35 -0.87
C VAL A 203 15.81 -10.28 0.21
N SER A 204 14.96 -10.89 1.05
CA SER A 204 15.40 -11.87 2.04
C SER A 204 16.17 -13.03 1.41
N HIS A 205 15.64 -13.57 0.31
CA HIS A 205 16.29 -14.66 -0.42
C HIS A 205 17.67 -14.25 -0.96
N LEU A 206 17.79 -13.07 -1.57
CA LEU A 206 19.04 -12.56 -2.13
C LEU A 206 20.07 -12.25 -1.04
N LEU A 207 19.64 -11.68 0.10
CA LEU A 207 20.51 -11.43 1.25
C LEU A 207 21.09 -12.73 1.83
N ILE A 208 20.29 -13.79 1.92
CA ILE A 208 20.76 -15.11 2.38
C ILE A 208 21.82 -15.68 1.42
N GLN A 209 21.67 -15.48 0.10
CA GLN A 209 22.70 -15.86 -0.88
C GLN A 209 24.00 -15.09 -0.67
N ASP A 210 23.92 -13.83 -0.25
CA ASP A 210 25.07 -12.99 0.11
C ASP A 210 25.60 -13.26 1.54
N LYS A 211 25.06 -14.26 2.24
CA LYS A 211 25.41 -14.64 3.64
C LYS A 211 24.97 -13.62 4.71
N TYR A 212 24.03 -12.75 4.40
CA TYR A 212 23.31 -11.95 5.39
C TYR A 212 22.08 -12.71 5.89
N GLN A 213 21.81 -12.67 7.19
CA GLN A 213 20.72 -13.42 7.81
C GLN A 213 19.70 -12.47 8.45
N PRO A 214 18.56 -12.19 7.78
CA PRO A 214 17.45 -11.50 8.42
C PRO A 214 16.96 -12.27 9.65
N TYR A 215 16.70 -11.54 10.72
CA TYR A 215 16.22 -12.06 12.00
C TYR A 215 14.78 -12.58 11.90
N LEU A 216 13.93 -11.87 11.16
CA LEU A 216 12.53 -12.22 10.95
C LEU A 216 12.06 -11.70 9.59
N LEU A 217 11.13 -12.43 8.97
CA LEU A 217 10.38 -12.00 7.78
C LEU A 217 8.90 -11.86 8.14
N CYS A 218 8.34 -10.66 8.02
CA CYS A 218 6.93 -10.36 8.30
C CYS A 218 6.20 -9.95 7.01
N LEU A 219 5.30 -10.78 6.51
CA LEU A 219 4.64 -10.56 5.22
C LEU A 219 3.15 -10.29 5.40
N LEU A 220 2.69 -9.10 5.00
CA LEU A 220 1.28 -8.71 5.08
C LEU A 220 0.62 -8.97 3.72
N TYR A 221 -0.22 -10.01 3.63
CA TYR A 221 -0.94 -10.40 2.40
C TYR A 221 -0.08 -10.33 1.11
N PRO A 222 1.09 -10.99 1.08
CA PRO A 222 2.09 -10.79 0.02
C PRO A 222 1.60 -11.28 -1.35
N SER A 223 2.03 -10.60 -2.40
CA SER A 223 1.79 -11.03 -3.79
C SER A 223 2.84 -12.06 -4.22
N LEU A 224 2.58 -13.35 -4.02
CA LEU A 224 3.57 -14.41 -4.26
C LEU A 224 3.52 -15.04 -5.65
N GLN A 225 2.43 -14.82 -6.40
CA GLN A 225 2.27 -15.38 -7.73
C GLN A 225 1.32 -14.52 -8.56
N PHE A 226 1.57 -14.48 -9.88
CA PHE A 226 0.75 -13.75 -10.86
C PHE A 226 0.43 -14.62 -12.09
N LEU A 227 0.48 -15.95 -11.95
CA LEU A 227 0.42 -16.90 -13.06
C LEU A 227 -0.75 -17.88 -12.95
N ASP A 228 -1.06 -18.37 -11.76
CA ASP A 228 -2.13 -19.34 -11.53
C ASP A 228 -3.34 -18.67 -10.85
N PHE A 229 -4.27 -18.22 -11.68
CA PHE A 229 -5.55 -17.68 -11.24
C PHE A 229 -6.60 -18.77 -10.96
N THR A 230 -6.18 -20.04 -10.90
CA THR A 230 -7.07 -21.17 -10.69
C THR A 230 -7.05 -21.71 -9.26
N LEU A 231 -6.24 -21.13 -8.37
CA LEU A 231 -6.22 -21.50 -6.96
C LEU A 231 -7.61 -21.31 -6.29
N PRO A 232 -7.92 -22.06 -5.22
CA PRO A 232 -9.24 -22.01 -4.58
C PRO A 232 -9.71 -20.60 -4.19
N SER A 233 -8.81 -19.74 -3.72
CA SER A 233 -9.13 -18.35 -3.41
C SER A 233 -9.61 -17.61 -4.65
N TYR A 234 -8.81 -17.56 -5.72
CA TYR A 234 -9.18 -16.89 -6.98
C TYR A 234 -10.49 -17.41 -7.58
N ARG A 235 -10.69 -18.74 -7.61
CA ARG A 235 -11.95 -19.33 -8.12
C ARG A 235 -13.15 -18.98 -7.25
N THR A 236 -13.00 -18.98 -5.93
CA THR A 236 -14.08 -18.60 -5.01
C THR A 236 -14.43 -17.12 -5.18
N TYR A 237 -13.41 -16.25 -5.31
CA TYR A 237 -13.59 -14.83 -5.59
C TYR A 237 -14.32 -14.58 -6.92
N LEU A 238 -13.94 -15.28 -8.00
CA LEU A 238 -14.62 -15.18 -9.30
C LEU A 238 -16.08 -15.65 -9.23
N LYS A 239 -16.35 -16.79 -8.58
CA LYS A 239 -17.72 -17.33 -8.46
C LYS A 239 -18.65 -16.47 -7.61
N GLN A 240 -18.13 -15.82 -6.58
CA GLN A 240 -18.90 -14.96 -5.68
C GLN A 240 -19.06 -13.52 -6.22
N ASN A 241 -18.52 -13.24 -7.40
CA ASN A 241 -18.57 -11.94 -8.09
C ASN A 241 -18.15 -10.76 -7.19
N ILE A 242 -17.17 -11.00 -6.30
CA ILE A 242 -16.78 -10.03 -5.27
C ILE A 242 -16.16 -8.79 -5.93
N LEU A 243 -15.43 -8.92 -7.04
CA LEU A 243 -14.82 -7.79 -7.75
C LEU A 243 -15.69 -7.21 -8.89
N GLY A 244 -16.90 -7.74 -9.10
CA GLY A 244 -17.86 -7.21 -10.07
C GLY A 244 -17.38 -7.19 -11.52
N VAL A 245 -16.71 -8.26 -11.98
CA VAL A 245 -16.29 -8.45 -13.37
C VAL A 245 -17.17 -9.50 -14.04
#